data_AF-A0ABD2SR39-F1
#
_entry.id   AF-A0ABD2SR39-F1
#
_cell.length_a   1.000
_cell.length_b   1.000
_cell.length_c   1.000
_cell.angle_alpha   90.00
_cell.angle_beta   90.00
_cell.angle_gamma   90.00
#
_symmetry.space_group_name_H-M   'P 1'
#
loop_
_entity.id
_entity.type
_entity.pdbx_description
1 polymer ?
#
loop_
_entity_poly.entity_id
_entity_poly.type
_entity_poly.pdbx_seq_one_letter_code
_entity_poly.pdbx_strand_id
1 'polypeptide(L)'
;MFVSPVIARIGSSSIRSLSNFRTRCLKQLHMAQPPILALAIPSDTGRVLSIQSHTVQGYVGNKSAVFPLQLLGYDVDPINSVQFSNHTGYPTFKGQVLNGEQLWELIEGLEANGLLYYTHLLTGYIGSVSFLNTVLKVVDKLRSVNPKLKFVCDPVMGDEGKLYVPPELVMVYREKVVPVASMLTPNQFEAEQLTGSR
;
A
#
# COMPACT_ATOMS: atom_id res chain seq x y z
N MET A 1 -18.14 42.98 53.04
CA MET A 1 -17.78 44.11 53.92
C MET A 1 -16.69 44.88 53.17
N PHE A 2 -16.91 46.18 52.93
CA PHE A 2 -15.93 47.19 52.44
C PHE A 2 -15.34 47.00 51.01
N VAL A 3 -15.16 47.94 50.09
CA VAL A 3 -15.69 49.28 49.66
C VAL A 3 -15.23 49.41 48.18
N SER A 4 -15.93 50.19 47.34
CA SER A 4 -15.40 50.78 46.06
C SER A 4 -14.41 51.94 46.37
N PRO A 5 -13.85 52.83 45.49
CA PRO A 5 -14.07 53.14 44.04
C PRO A 5 -12.82 53.67 43.22
N VAL A 6 -13.06 54.32 42.05
CA VAL A 6 -12.26 55.39 41.34
C VAL A 6 -11.23 54.92 40.28
N ILE A 7 -11.45 55.08 38.95
CA ILE A 7 -11.30 56.24 38.01
C ILE A 7 -9.85 56.76 37.81
N ALA A 8 -9.30 56.66 36.58
CA ALA A 8 -8.75 57.77 35.75
C ALA A 8 -7.54 57.40 34.83
N ARG A 9 -7.69 57.78 33.54
CA ARG A 9 -6.68 58.25 32.54
C ARG A 9 -5.57 57.26 32.14
N ILE A 10 -5.46 56.91 30.85
CA ILE A 10 -4.59 57.49 29.79
C ILE A 10 -5.14 56.88 28.48
N GLY A 11 -5.22 57.48 27.29
CA GLY A 11 -4.82 58.74 26.71
C GLY A 11 -5.03 58.53 25.20
N SER A 12 -5.72 59.45 24.53
CA SER A 12 -5.99 59.38 23.10
C SER A 12 -4.71 59.61 22.31
N SER A 13 -4.27 58.63 21.51
CA SER A 13 -3.49 58.92 20.30
C SER A 13 -3.47 57.74 19.32
N SER A 14 -3.79 58.07 18.07
CA SER A 14 -3.49 57.33 16.85
C SER A 14 -4.35 56.12 16.50
N ILE A 15 -5.53 56.44 15.94
CA ILE A 15 -6.14 55.66 14.86
C ILE A 15 -5.19 55.71 13.67
N ARG A 16 -4.41 54.65 13.42
CA ARG A 16 -3.79 54.37 12.11
C ARG A 16 -3.67 52.87 11.84
N SER A 17 -4.29 52.47 10.72
CA SER A 17 -3.90 51.35 9.85
C SER A 17 -4.16 49.91 10.34
N LEU A 18 -5.42 49.46 10.20
CA LEU A 18 -5.85 48.06 10.17
C LEU A 18 -5.59 47.33 8.82
N SER A 19 -4.63 47.79 8.01
CA SER A 19 -4.42 47.28 6.64
C SER A 19 -3.21 46.37 6.42
N ASN A 20 -2.54 45.88 7.47
CA ASN A 20 -1.33 45.06 7.33
C ASN A 20 -1.48 43.56 7.64
N PHE A 21 -2.70 43.03 7.79
CA PHE A 21 -2.91 41.63 8.18
C PHE A 21 -3.23 40.66 7.03
N ARG A 22 -3.06 41.06 5.77
CA ARG A 22 -3.49 40.23 4.62
C ARG A 22 -2.44 39.91 3.55
N THR A 23 -1.16 40.20 3.76
CA THR A 23 -0.16 40.04 2.69
C THR A 23 1.13 39.37 3.12
N ARG A 24 1.04 38.26 3.89
CA ARG A 24 2.25 37.48 4.22
C ARG A 24 2.07 35.98 4.46
N CYS A 25 1.02 35.36 3.92
CA CYS A 25 0.84 33.91 3.95
C CYS A 25 0.63 33.34 2.55
N LEU A 26 1.63 33.53 1.69
CA LEU A 26 1.86 32.79 0.45
C LEU A 26 3.36 32.52 0.37
N LYS A 27 3.94 32.01 1.46
CA LYS A 27 5.22 31.31 1.38
C LYS A 27 4.87 29.90 0.95
N GLN A 28 5.13 29.65 -0.33
CA GLN A 28 5.32 28.33 -0.90
C GLN A 28 6.00 27.44 0.15
N LEU A 29 5.25 26.49 0.70
CA LEU A 29 5.78 25.45 1.56
C LEU A 29 6.81 24.71 0.72
N HIS A 30 8.08 25.07 0.89
CA HIS A 30 9.19 24.26 0.42
C HIS A 30 9.10 22.98 1.26
N MET A 31 8.45 21.96 0.70
CA MET A 31 8.55 20.61 1.21
C MET A 31 10.03 20.26 1.20
N ALA A 32 10.59 19.92 2.36
CA ALA A 32 11.97 19.46 2.44
C ALA A 32 12.13 18.30 1.46
N GLN A 33 13.17 18.34 0.62
CA GLN A 33 13.48 17.20 -0.24
C GLN A 33 13.70 15.98 0.66
N PRO A 34 13.09 14.82 0.35
CA PRO A 34 13.31 13.62 1.14
C PRO A 34 14.80 13.32 1.20
N PRO A 35 15.30 12.77 2.33
CA PRO A 35 16.71 12.44 2.47
C PRO A 35 17.16 11.54 1.31
N ILE A 36 18.34 11.80 0.75
CA ILE A 36 18.92 11.11 -0.43
C ILE A 36 18.85 9.57 -0.32
N LEU A 37 18.89 9.04 0.90
CA LEU A 37 18.75 7.61 1.20
C LEU A 37 17.41 7.00 0.73
N ALA A 38 16.35 7.80 0.62
CA ALA A 38 15.04 7.36 0.13
C ALA A 38 14.97 7.19 -1.40
N LEU A 39 15.95 7.72 -2.14
CA LEU A 39 15.90 7.75 -3.61
C LEU A 39 16.87 6.79 -4.29
N ALA A 40 17.96 6.37 -3.65
CA ALA A 40 18.93 5.51 -4.30
C ALA A 40 19.91 4.88 -3.31
N ILE A 41 19.61 3.67 -2.86
CA ILE A 41 20.61 2.62 -3.00
C ILE A 41 19.98 1.67 -4.02
N PRO A 42 20.46 1.61 -5.27
CA PRO A 42 20.11 0.51 -6.14
C PRO A 42 20.52 -0.75 -5.39
N SER A 43 19.54 -1.52 -4.92
CA SER A 43 19.81 -2.91 -4.67
C SER A 43 20.26 -3.49 -6.01
N ASP A 44 21.44 -4.10 -6.04
CA ASP A 44 21.94 -4.81 -7.23
C ASP A 44 20.95 -5.92 -7.66
N THR A 45 20.08 -6.39 -6.76
CA THR A 45 19.04 -7.39 -7.04
C THR A 45 17.69 -6.76 -7.43
N GLY A 46 17.38 -5.53 -6.96
CA GLY A 46 16.27 -4.70 -7.40
C GLY A 46 15.27 -4.31 -6.28
N ARG A 47 14.14 -3.71 -6.68
CA ARG A 47 13.07 -3.23 -5.79
C ARG A 47 11.77 -3.99 -6.03
N VAL A 48 11.16 -4.51 -4.97
CA VAL A 48 9.92 -5.30 -4.98
C VAL A 48 8.78 -4.49 -4.36
N LEU A 49 7.69 -4.27 -5.10
CA LEU A 49 6.42 -3.88 -4.50
C LEU A 49 5.70 -5.17 -4.07
N SER A 50 5.47 -5.37 -2.77
CA SER A 50 4.84 -6.59 -2.25
C SER A 50 3.44 -6.31 -1.73
N ILE A 51 2.41 -6.75 -2.46
CA ILE A 51 0.99 -6.56 -2.12
C ILE A 51 0.40 -7.86 -1.58
N GLN A 52 0.35 -8.00 -0.25
CA GLN A 52 -0.07 -9.23 0.42
C GLN A 52 -0.75 -8.94 1.75
N SER A 53 -1.26 -9.97 2.43
CA SER A 53 -1.76 -9.85 3.81
C SER A 53 -0.64 -9.55 4.82
N HIS A 54 -0.99 -9.03 5.99
CA HIS A 54 -0.08 -8.86 7.12
C HIS A 54 -0.73 -9.29 8.44
N THR A 55 0.06 -9.90 9.32
CA THR A 55 -0.34 -10.24 10.69
C THR A 55 0.64 -9.72 11.74
N VAL A 56 0.11 -9.29 12.88
CA VAL A 56 0.94 -8.88 14.03
C VAL A 56 1.66 -10.09 14.63
N GLN A 57 0.94 -11.18 14.90
CA GLN A 57 1.48 -12.45 15.40
C GLN A 57 1.45 -13.52 14.29
N GLY A 58 2.45 -14.42 14.31
CA GLY A 58 2.65 -15.42 13.26
C GLY A 58 3.42 -14.90 12.04
N TYR A 59 3.70 -15.78 11.08
CA TYR A 59 4.41 -15.48 9.84
C TYR A 59 3.57 -15.93 8.65
N VAL A 60 2.85 -14.98 8.05
CA VAL A 60 2.11 -15.14 6.78
C VAL A 60 2.23 -13.85 5.95
N GLY A 61 1.93 -13.94 4.65
CA GLY A 61 1.90 -12.79 3.73
C GLY A 61 3.19 -11.98 3.76
N ASN A 62 3.08 -10.64 3.81
CA ASN A 62 4.21 -9.73 3.84
C ASN A 62 5.15 -9.98 5.04
N LYS A 63 4.65 -10.49 6.17
CA LYS A 63 5.53 -10.82 7.31
C LYS A 63 6.43 -12.02 7.03
N SER A 64 6.03 -12.92 6.13
CA SER A 64 6.85 -14.03 5.63
C SER A 64 7.67 -13.68 4.40
N ALA A 65 7.23 -12.72 3.57
CA ALA A 65 7.90 -12.38 2.33
C ALA A 65 8.99 -11.31 2.48
N VAL A 66 8.73 -10.26 3.28
CA VAL A 66 9.61 -9.07 3.35
C VAL A 66 10.99 -9.43 3.91
N PHE A 67 11.05 -10.12 5.05
CA PHE A 67 12.33 -10.40 5.70
C PHE A 67 13.27 -11.28 4.85
N PRO A 68 12.83 -12.40 4.24
CA PRO A 68 13.68 -13.17 3.34
C PRO A 68 14.15 -12.39 2.11
N LEU A 69 13.27 -11.59 1.49
CA LEU A 69 13.64 -10.77 0.33
C LEU A 69 14.71 -9.73 0.69
N GLN A 70 14.56 -9.06 1.83
CA GLN A 70 15.55 -8.11 2.34
C GLN A 70 16.89 -8.79 2.68
N LEU A 71 16.86 -9.99 3.26
CA LEU A 71 18.08 -10.77 3.52
C LEU A 71 18.80 -11.15 2.21
N LEU A 72 18.05 -11.39 1.13
CA LEU A 72 18.56 -11.64 -0.22
C LEU A 72 18.94 -10.36 -0.98
N GLY A 73 18.94 -9.21 -0.31
CA GLY A 73 19.42 -7.94 -0.84
C GLY A 73 18.40 -7.12 -1.61
N TYR A 74 17.15 -7.58 -1.76
CA TYR A 74 16.10 -6.77 -2.40
C TYR A 74 15.69 -5.61 -1.50
N ASP A 75 15.41 -4.46 -2.10
CA ASP A 75 14.62 -3.44 -1.41
C ASP A 75 13.12 -3.76 -1.57
N VAL A 76 12.34 -3.65 -0.50
CA VAL A 76 10.97 -4.16 -0.46
C VAL A 76 10.03 -3.12 0.13
N ASP A 77 9.06 -2.70 -0.67
CA ASP A 77 7.97 -1.82 -0.23
C ASP A 77 6.71 -2.67 -0.05
N PRO A 78 6.27 -2.95 1.19
CA PRO A 78 5.06 -3.72 1.43
C PRO A 78 3.80 -2.84 1.43
N ILE A 79 2.80 -3.23 0.64
CA ILE A 79 1.41 -2.78 0.81
C ILE A 79 0.62 -3.94 1.42
N ASN A 80 0.01 -3.68 2.58
CA ASN A 80 -0.72 -4.70 3.31
C ASN A 80 -2.20 -4.69 2.90
N SER A 81 -2.65 -5.72 2.18
CA SER A 81 -4.06 -5.88 1.77
C SER A 81 -4.99 -6.05 2.97
N VAL A 82 -4.47 -6.63 4.06
CA VAL A 82 -5.10 -6.69 5.37
C VAL A 82 -4.05 -6.49 6.45
N GLN A 83 -4.48 -5.97 7.60
CA GLN A 83 -3.68 -5.95 8.81
C GLN A 83 -4.48 -6.61 9.94
N PHE A 84 -4.15 -7.85 10.25
CA PHE A 84 -4.82 -8.64 11.28
C PHE A 84 -3.94 -8.90 12.50
N SER A 85 -4.57 -9.22 13.63
CA SER A 85 -3.86 -9.66 14.85
C SER A 85 -3.04 -10.94 14.63
N ASN A 86 -3.61 -11.90 13.89
CA ASN A 86 -3.09 -13.23 13.61
C ASN A 86 -3.79 -13.78 12.35
N HIS A 87 -3.32 -14.90 11.80
CA HIS A 87 -3.97 -15.50 10.63
C HIS A 87 -5.32 -16.12 10.98
N THR A 88 -6.17 -16.32 9.96
CA THR A 88 -7.56 -16.77 10.07
C THR A 88 -7.73 -18.24 10.47
N GLY A 89 -6.64 -18.98 10.63
CA GLY A 89 -6.66 -20.36 11.13
C GLY A 89 -6.85 -20.45 12.65
N TYR A 90 -6.74 -19.33 13.37
CA TYR A 90 -7.07 -19.26 14.79
C TYR A 90 -8.57 -19.04 15.02
N PRO A 91 -9.12 -19.40 16.20
CA PRO A 91 -10.54 -19.24 16.51
C PRO A 91 -11.06 -17.79 16.40
N THR A 92 -10.20 -16.80 16.69
CA THR A 92 -10.54 -15.38 16.65
C THR A 92 -9.41 -14.59 16.02
N PHE A 93 -9.76 -13.56 15.25
CA PHE A 93 -8.86 -12.53 14.77
C PHE A 93 -9.60 -11.19 14.69
N LYS A 94 -8.85 -10.09 14.67
CA LYS A 94 -9.39 -8.74 14.43
C LYS A 94 -8.44 -7.95 13.53
N GLY A 95 -8.97 -6.97 12.82
CA GLY A 95 -8.16 -5.97 12.15
C GLY A 95 -8.87 -5.31 10.98
N GLN A 96 -8.08 -4.82 10.03
CA GLN A 96 -8.54 -3.96 8.94
C GLN A 96 -8.29 -4.62 7.59
N VAL A 97 -9.15 -4.30 6.62
CA VAL A 97 -9.06 -4.73 5.23
C VAL A 97 -8.92 -3.49 4.37
N LEU A 98 -7.88 -3.44 3.54
CA LEU A 98 -7.66 -2.40 2.56
C LEU A 98 -8.54 -2.69 1.34
N ASN A 99 -9.33 -1.72 0.90
CA ASN A 99 -10.14 -1.85 -0.30
C ASN A 99 -9.35 -1.39 -1.55
N GLY A 100 -9.93 -1.57 -2.74
CA GLY A 100 -9.28 -1.20 -4.00
C GLY A 100 -9.03 0.31 -4.17
N GLU A 101 -9.93 1.16 -3.68
CA GLU A 101 -9.75 2.62 -3.74
C GLU A 101 -8.56 3.05 -2.86
N GLN A 102 -8.49 2.52 -1.64
CA GLN A 102 -7.39 2.77 -0.71
C GLN A 102 -6.05 2.24 -1.23
N LEU A 103 -6.04 1.10 -1.93
CA LEU A 103 -4.84 0.64 -2.64
C LEU A 103 -4.41 1.66 -3.70
N TRP A 104 -5.36 2.17 -4.50
CA TRP A 104 -5.07 3.13 -5.55
C TRP A 104 -4.55 4.46 -4.99
N GLU A 105 -5.09 4.95 -3.87
CA GLU A 105 -4.60 6.14 -3.16
C GLU A 105 -3.11 6.03 -2.77
N LEU A 106 -2.66 4.85 -2.33
CA LEU A 106 -1.25 4.61 -2.03
C LEU A 106 -0.38 4.69 -3.30
N ILE A 107 -0.86 4.14 -4.41
CA ILE A 107 -0.16 4.18 -5.70
C ILE A 107 -0.07 5.62 -6.22
N GLU A 108 -1.14 6.40 -6.12
CA GLU A 108 -1.13 7.83 -6.46
C GLU A 108 -0.17 8.62 -5.57
N GLY A 109 -0.10 8.30 -4.28
CA GLY A 109 0.88 8.87 -3.36
C GLY A 109 2.33 8.58 -3.77
N LEU A 110 2.64 7.33 -4.15
CA LEU A 110 3.96 6.96 -4.69
C LEU A 110 4.24 7.68 -6.01
N GLU A 111 3.25 7.77 -6.90
CA GLU A 111 3.37 8.46 -8.18
C GLU A 111 3.69 9.94 -8.03
N ALA A 112 2.95 10.64 -7.17
CA ALA A 112 3.12 12.07 -6.93
C ALA A 112 4.54 12.41 -6.43
N ASN A 113 5.24 11.44 -5.85
CA ASN A 113 6.62 11.56 -5.38
C ASN A 113 7.66 10.97 -6.34
N GLY A 114 7.26 10.46 -7.51
CA GLY A 114 8.18 9.85 -8.48
C GLY A 114 8.76 8.50 -8.04
N LEU A 115 8.05 7.75 -7.18
CA LEU A 115 8.54 6.53 -6.52
C LEU A 115 8.02 5.23 -7.17
N LEU A 116 7.46 5.28 -8.38
CA LEU A 116 6.85 4.11 -9.04
C LEU A 116 7.83 3.18 -9.78
N TYR A 117 9.14 3.40 -9.68
CA TYR A 117 10.10 2.52 -10.34
C TYR A 117 10.33 1.22 -9.53
N TYR A 118 9.69 0.14 -9.95
CA TYR A 118 9.85 -1.20 -9.38
C TYR A 118 10.41 -2.17 -10.41
N THR A 119 11.26 -3.11 -9.98
CA THR A 119 11.73 -4.21 -10.84
C THR A 119 10.83 -5.43 -10.73
N HIS A 120 10.21 -5.63 -9.57
CA HIS A 120 9.30 -6.73 -9.31
C HIS A 120 8.00 -6.25 -8.65
N LEU A 121 6.91 -6.92 -8.99
CA LEU A 121 5.66 -6.90 -8.24
C LEU A 121 5.42 -8.31 -7.72
N LEU A 122 5.17 -8.44 -6.42
CA LEU A 122 4.83 -9.69 -5.77
C LEU A 122 3.43 -9.57 -5.17
N THR A 123 2.52 -10.48 -5.53
CA THR A 123 1.17 -10.53 -4.95
C THR A 123 0.92 -11.86 -4.26
N GLY A 124 0.13 -11.84 -3.18
CA GLY A 124 -0.31 -13.02 -2.44
C GLY A 124 -1.81 -12.94 -2.12
N TYR A 125 -2.18 -13.22 -0.87
CA TYR A 125 -3.59 -13.20 -0.44
C TYR A 125 -4.33 -11.89 -0.77
N ILE A 126 -5.38 -12.04 -1.58
CA ILE A 126 -6.31 -10.98 -1.97
C ILE A 126 -7.73 -11.46 -1.68
N GLY A 127 -8.42 -10.76 -0.76
CA GLY A 127 -9.72 -11.18 -0.25
C GLY A 127 -10.93 -10.71 -1.07
N SER A 128 -10.77 -9.93 -2.14
CA SER A 128 -11.90 -9.41 -2.91
C SER A 128 -11.59 -9.15 -4.38
N VAL A 129 -12.62 -9.29 -5.23
CA VAL A 129 -12.55 -9.04 -6.67
C VAL A 129 -12.21 -7.58 -6.98
N SER A 130 -12.75 -6.62 -6.22
CA SER A 130 -12.46 -5.19 -6.42
C SER A 130 -10.99 -4.87 -6.16
N PHE A 131 -10.41 -5.47 -5.13
CA PHE A 131 -8.99 -5.35 -4.84
C PHE A 131 -8.13 -5.99 -5.94
N LEU A 132 -8.47 -7.21 -6.38
CA LEU A 132 -7.73 -7.88 -7.46
C LEU A 132 -7.77 -7.10 -8.78
N ASN A 133 -8.94 -6.54 -9.15
CA ASN A 133 -9.03 -5.69 -10.34
C ASN A 133 -8.18 -4.42 -10.19
N THR A 134 -8.04 -3.88 -8.98
CA THR A 134 -7.15 -2.73 -8.75
C THR A 134 -5.69 -3.15 -8.88
N VAL A 135 -5.30 -4.32 -8.36
CA VAL A 135 -3.95 -4.86 -8.56
C VAL A 135 -3.59 -4.97 -10.04
N LEU A 136 -4.53 -5.39 -10.92
CA LEU A 136 -4.30 -5.38 -12.36
C LEU A 136 -4.02 -3.97 -12.91
N LYS A 137 -4.74 -2.94 -12.45
CA LYS A 137 -4.43 -1.54 -12.79
C LYS A 137 -3.04 -1.13 -12.31
N VAL A 138 -2.62 -1.60 -11.13
CA VAL A 138 -1.26 -1.37 -10.61
C VAL A 138 -0.22 -2.02 -11.52
N VAL A 139 -0.45 -3.26 -11.98
CA VAL A 139 0.46 -3.94 -12.94
C VAL A 139 0.66 -3.09 -14.19
N ASP A 140 -0.43 -2.61 -14.80
CA ASP A 140 -0.38 -1.77 -16.01
C ASP A 140 0.36 -0.46 -15.73
N LYS A 141 0.08 0.18 -14.59
CA LYS A 141 0.74 1.41 -14.17
C LYS A 141 2.25 1.22 -14.01
N LEU A 142 2.67 0.20 -13.28
CA LEU A 142 4.08 -0.09 -13.06
C LEU A 142 4.79 -0.46 -14.37
N ARG A 143 4.13 -1.19 -15.28
CA ARG A 143 4.67 -1.50 -16.61
C ARG A 143 4.82 -0.29 -17.52
N SER A 144 3.97 0.73 -17.36
CA SER A 144 4.13 2.00 -18.08
C SER A 144 5.42 2.74 -17.67
N VAL A 145 5.90 2.52 -16.44
CA VAL A 145 7.15 3.09 -15.92
C VAL A 145 8.34 2.16 -16.23
N ASN A 146 8.19 0.86 -16.02
CA ASN A 146 9.20 -0.16 -16.30
C ASN A 146 8.59 -1.33 -17.10
N PRO A 147 8.72 -1.33 -18.44
CA PRO A 147 8.21 -2.42 -19.28
C PRO A 147 8.85 -3.80 -19.00
N LYS A 148 9.98 -3.84 -18.28
CA LYS A 148 10.65 -5.10 -17.88
C LYS A 148 10.20 -5.64 -16.52
N LEU A 149 9.22 -5.00 -15.88
CA LEU A 149 8.66 -5.42 -14.58
C LEU A 149 8.34 -6.92 -14.58
N LYS A 150 8.86 -7.63 -13.58
CA LYS A 150 8.52 -9.03 -13.31
C LYS A 150 7.35 -9.10 -12.34
N PHE A 151 6.22 -9.61 -12.81
CA PHE A 151 5.05 -9.83 -11.95
C PHE A 151 5.03 -11.29 -11.48
N VAL A 152 5.33 -11.50 -10.20
CA VAL A 152 5.23 -12.80 -9.53
C VAL A 152 3.91 -12.84 -8.77
N CYS A 153 3.06 -13.79 -9.11
CA CYS A 153 1.75 -13.95 -8.50
C CYS A 153 1.66 -15.27 -7.75
N ASP A 154 1.46 -15.19 -6.44
CA ASP A 154 0.99 -16.30 -5.62
C ASP A 154 -0.56 -16.25 -5.55
N PRO A 155 -1.27 -17.14 -6.28
CA PRO A 155 -2.72 -17.07 -6.41
C PRO A 155 -3.41 -17.73 -5.21
N VAL A 156 -3.18 -17.16 -4.02
CA VAL A 156 -3.68 -17.69 -2.72
C VAL A 156 -5.21 -17.70 -2.70
N MET A 157 -5.80 -18.83 -3.05
CA MET A 157 -7.25 -19.00 -3.16
C MET A 157 -7.79 -20.09 -2.23
N GLY A 158 -6.98 -21.10 -1.91
CA GLY A 158 -7.44 -22.24 -1.12
C GLY A 158 -6.41 -23.35 -1.02
N ASP A 159 -6.69 -24.32 -0.17
CA ASP A 159 -5.88 -25.53 0.00
C ASP A 159 -6.79 -26.68 0.46
N GLU A 160 -6.28 -27.92 0.39
CA GLU A 160 -6.96 -29.15 0.82
C GLU A 160 -8.37 -29.31 0.22
N GLY A 161 -8.55 -28.92 -1.04
CA GLY A 161 -9.82 -29.06 -1.75
C GLY A 161 -10.86 -27.98 -1.45
N LYS A 162 -10.50 -26.91 -0.72
CA LYS A 162 -11.43 -25.86 -0.29
C LYS A 162 -10.91 -24.46 -0.59
N LEU A 163 -11.77 -23.63 -1.17
CA LEU A 163 -11.51 -22.20 -1.34
C LEU A 163 -11.71 -21.46 -0.01
N TYR A 164 -10.80 -20.53 0.27
CA TYR A 164 -10.91 -19.57 1.38
C TYR A 164 -11.36 -18.18 0.90
N VAL A 165 -11.48 -18.02 -0.41
CA VAL A 165 -11.89 -16.78 -1.07
C VAL A 165 -13.19 -16.99 -1.86
N PRO A 166 -13.93 -15.93 -2.18
CA PRO A 166 -15.09 -16.02 -3.05
C PRO A 166 -14.79 -16.71 -4.40
N PRO A 167 -15.60 -17.69 -4.87
CA PRO A 167 -15.34 -18.45 -6.09
C PRO A 167 -15.14 -17.59 -7.35
N GLU A 168 -15.77 -16.42 -7.41
CA GLU A 168 -15.60 -15.46 -8.50
C GLU A 168 -14.15 -14.98 -8.69
N LEU A 169 -13.29 -15.05 -7.66
CA LEU A 169 -11.86 -14.73 -7.80
C LEU A 169 -11.13 -15.73 -8.69
N VAL A 170 -11.54 -17.00 -8.72
CA VAL A 170 -10.90 -18.03 -9.56
C VAL A 170 -10.96 -17.63 -11.04
N MET A 171 -12.12 -17.14 -11.48
CA MET A 171 -12.30 -16.67 -12.86
C MET A 171 -11.44 -15.44 -13.16
N VAL A 172 -11.34 -14.50 -12.23
CA VAL A 172 -10.49 -13.31 -12.40
C VAL A 172 -9.01 -13.70 -12.47
N TYR A 173 -8.55 -14.62 -11.62
CA TYR A 173 -7.19 -15.13 -11.70
C TYR A 173 -6.92 -15.78 -13.05
N ARG A 174 -7.79 -16.72 -13.48
CA ARG A 174 -7.62 -17.46 -14.72
C ARG A 174 -7.62 -16.57 -15.97
N GLU A 175 -8.57 -15.65 -16.06
CA GLU A 175 -8.80 -14.88 -17.29
C GLU A 175 -8.02 -13.57 -17.35
N LYS A 176 -7.62 -13.02 -16.20
CA LYS A 176 -6.98 -11.69 -16.15
C LYS A 176 -5.60 -11.69 -15.52
N VAL A 177 -5.34 -12.47 -14.48
CA VAL A 177 -4.05 -12.47 -13.78
C VAL A 177 -3.04 -13.38 -14.48
N VAL A 178 -3.43 -14.63 -14.78
CA VAL A 178 -2.56 -15.60 -15.46
C VAL A 178 -1.97 -15.05 -16.77
N PRO A 179 -2.74 -14.36 -17.65
CA PRO A 179 -2.19 -13.82 -18.90
C PRO A 179 -1.15 -12.72 -18.71
N VAL A 180 -1.15 -12.03 -17.57
CA VAL A 180 -0.24 -10.90 -17.32
C VAL A 180 0.87 -11.24 -16.32
N ALA A 181 0.77 -12.33 -15.56
CA ALA A 181 1.80 -12.76 -14.63
C ALA A 181 3.06 -13.22 -15.38
N SER A 182 4.24 -12.84 -14.89
CA SER A 182 5.53 -13.35 -15.36
C SER A 182 5.87 -14.71 -14.76
N MET A 183 5.36 -14.98 -13.55
CA MET A 183 5.53 -16.22 -12.82
C MET A 183 4.32 -16.44 -11.91
N LEU A 184 3.91 -17.69 -11.77
CA LEU A 184 2.87 -18.13 -10.85
C LEU A 184 3.47 -19.12 -9.85
N THR A 185 3.00 -19.09 -8.60
CA THR A 185 3.42 -20.03 -7.56
C THR A 185 2.24 -20.74 -6.88
N PRO A 186 1.31 -21.35 -7.65
CA PRO A 186 0.15 -22.01 -7.07
C PRO A 186 0.56 -23.26 -6.27
N ASN A 187 -0.19 -23.58 -5.23
CA ASN A 187 -0.21 -24.94 -4.69
C ASN A 187 -0.95 -25.91 -5.65
N GLN A 188 -1.00 -27.21 -5.31
CA GLN A 188 -1.68 -28.20 -6.16
C GLN A 188 -3.15 -27.82 -6.42
N PHE A 189 -3.93 -27.56 -5.36
CA PHE A 189 -5.35 -27.27 -5.47
C PHE A 189 -5.60 -26.01 -6.33
N GLU A 190 -4.81 -24.96 -6.15
CA GLU A 190 -4.89 -23.73 -6.93
C GLU A 190 -4.55 -23.97 -8.40
N ALA A 191 -3.54 -24.80 -8.70
CA ALA A 191 -3.20 -25.17 -10.06
C ALA A 191 -4.36 -25.94 -10.73
N GLU A 192 -5.03 -26.84 -10.00
CA GLU A 192 -6.24 -27.52 -10.50
C GLU A 192 -7.36 -26.52 -10.80
N GLN A 193 -7.57 -25.52 -9.94
CA GLN A 193 -8.56 -24.46 -10.17
C GLN A 193 -8.23 -23.60 -11.39
N LEU A 194 -6.96 -23.23 -11.59
CA LEU A 194 -6.53 -22.38 -12.69
C LEU A 194 -6.57 -23.10 -14.04
N THR A 195 -6.22 -24.39 -14.06
CA THR A 195 -6.16 -25.20 -15.30
C THR A 195 -7.48 -25.90 -15.62
N GLY A 196 -8.37 -26.07 -14.64
CA GLY A 196 -9.57 -26.89 -14.77
C GLY A 196 -9.27 -28.39 -14.95
N SER A 197 -8.07 -28.83 -14.58
CA SER A 197 -7.58 -30.20 -14.73
C SER A 197 -7.12 -30.76 -13.38
N ARG A 198 -7.20 -32.08 -13.21
CA ARG A 198 -6.81 -32.80 -11.99
C ARG A 198 -5.68 -33.79 -12.28
#